data_AF-A0A941FJX4-F1
#
_entry.id   AF-A0A941FJX4-F1
#
_cell.length_a   1.000
_cell.length_b   1.000
_cell.length_c   1.000
_cell.angle_alpha   90.00
_cell.angle_beta   90.00
_cell.angle_gamma   90.00
#
_symmetry.space_group_name_H-M   'P 1'
#
loop_
_entity.id
_entity.type
_entity.pdbx_description
1 polymer ?
#
loop_
_entity_poly.entity_id
_entity_poly.type
_entity_poly.pdbx_seq_one_letter_code
_entity_poly.pdbx_strand_id
1 'polypeptide(L)'
;MISNAAAAQISIKWNAMGPTMSPVSACAIGNTAIGEAFRLIRFGEADAVFAGGAEAAITELSLASFGNATALSTRNDNPDKASRPFDVNRDGFVMSEGAGILILESLSHALRRDAKIYAEVIGYGASSDAYHMVATHQKEKEPTLQ
;
A
#
# COMPACT_ATOMS: atom_id res chain seq x y z
N MET A 1 4.54 5.57 16.56
CA MET A 1 5.58 4.80 15.86
C MET A 1 6.40 5.76 15.01
N ILE A 2 7.72 5.59 14.94
CA ILE A 2 8.55 6.34 13.97
C ILE A 2 8.40 5.62 12.62
N SER A 3 7.65 6.21 11.69
CA SER A 3 7.22 5.52 10.46
C SER A 3 8.38 4.96 9.62
N ASN A 4 9.51 5.67 9.58
CA ASN A 4 10.68 5.25 8.81
C ASN A 4 11.54 4.17 9.49
N ALA A 5 11.21 3.73 10.70
CA ALA A 5 12.01 2.75 11.43
C ALA A 5 12.13 1.41 10.67
N ALA A 6 11.05 0.95 10.03
CA ALA A 6 11.07 -0.28 9.24
C ALA A 6 12.07 -0.20 8.07
N ALA A 7 12.01 0.89 7.30
CA ALA A 7 12.95 1.15 6.21
C ALA A 7 14.39 1.23 6.72
N ALA A 8 14.62 1.97 7.82
CA ALA A 8 15.95 2.08 8.42
C ALA A 8 16.51 0.73 8.90
N GLN A 9 15.68 -0.12 9.51
CA GLN A 9 16.09 -1.47 9.93
C GLN A 9 16.47 -2.36 8.75
N ILE A 10 15.75 -2.27 7.63
CA ILE A 10 16.10 -2.97 6.39
C ILE A 10 17.44 -2.45 5.87
N SER A 11 17.64 -1.14 5.80
CA SER A 11 18.89 -0.54 5.33
C SER A 11 20.09 -0.93 6.18
N ILE A 12 19.96 -0.91 7.51
CA ILE A 12 21.01 -1.35 8.44
C ILE A 12 21.32 -2.84 8.23
N LYS A 13 20.28 -3.69 8.18
CA LYS A 13 20.45 -5.14 8.07
C LYS A 13 21.17 -5.57 6.80
N TRP A 14 20.89 -4.90 5.68
CA TRP A 14 21.44 -5.25 4.37
C TRP A 14 22.55 -4.33 3.89
N ASN A 15 23.00 -3.40 4.74
CA ASN A 15 23.96 -2.35 4.39
C ASN A 15 23.58 -1.61 3.10
N ALA A 16 22.27 -1.35 2.92
CA ALA A 16 21.75 -0.66 1.75
C ALA A 16 21.92 0.86 1.94
N MET A 17 22.91 1.43 1.27
CA MET A 17 23.33 2.83 1.43
C MET A 17 22.68 3.81 0.43
N GLY A 18 21.76 3.31 -0.41
CA GLY A 18 20.99 4.14 -1.34
C GLY A 18 19.88 4.95 -0.65
N PRO A 19 19.02 5.63 -1.45
CA PRO A 19 17.88 6.38 -0.92
C PRO A 19 17.01 5.53 0.02
N THR A 20 16.76 6.03 1.23
CA THR A 20 15.90 5.41 2.24
C THR A 20 14.74 6.34 2.53
N MET A 21 13.51 5.87 2.27
CA MET A 21 12.28 6.67 2.44
C MET A 21 11.17 5.85 3.07
N SER A 22 10.18 6.55 3.62
CA SER A 22 8.99 5.95 4.23
C SER A 22 7.77 6.82 3.93
N PRO A 23 7.23 6.77 2.70
CA PRO A 23 6.00 7.50 2.37
C PRO A 23 4.87 7.04 3.29
N VAL A 24 3.91 7.92 3.59
CA VAL A 24 2.72 7.61 4.39
C VAL A 24 1.50 8.16 3.69
N SER A 25 0.73 7.28 3.04
CA SER A 25 -0.46 7.62 2.25
C SER A 25 -1.65 6.71 2.58
N ALA A 26 -1.79 6.35 3.87
CA ALA A 26 -2.82 5.45 4.37
C ALA A 26 -2.86 4.12 3.58
N CYS A 27 -4.04 3.66 3.16
CA CYS A 27 -4.21 2.39 2.44
C CYS A 27 -3.44 2.31 1.11
N ALA A 28 -3.03 3.44 0.53
CA ALA A 28 -2.28 3.49 -0.73
C ALA A 28 -0.76 3.34 -0.56
N ILE A 29 -0.26 3.27 0.69
CA ILE A 29 1.17 3.32 1.02
C ILE A 29 2.02 2.31 0.25
N GLY A 30 1.55 1.06 0.12
CA GLY A 30 2.27 0.02 -0.62
C GLY A 30 2.48 0.39 -2.09
N ASN A 31 1.44 0.90 -2.74
CA ASN A 31 1.51 1.36 -4.13
C ASN A 31 2.40 2.59 -4.27
N THR A 32 2.31 3.53 -3.33
CA THR A 32 3.19 4.71 -3.32
C THR A 32 4.66 4.31 -3.18
N ALA A 33 4.99 3.41 -2.26
CA ALA A 33 6.37 2.95 -2.08
C ALA A 33 6.93 2.27 -3.35
N ILE A 34 6.14 1.42 -4.02
CA ILE A 34 6.52 0.79 -5.30
C ILE A 34 6.70 1.86 -6.39
N GLY A 35 5.81 2.85 -6.45
CA GLY A 35 5.87 3.95 -7.41
C GLY A 35 7.11 4.85 -7.24
N GLU A 36 7.49 5.15 -6.00
CA GLU A 36 8.71 5.91 -5.70
C GLU A 36 9.97 5.09 -6.02
N ALA A 37 10.01 3.80 -5.69
CA ALA A 37 11.10 2.92 -6.08
C ALA A 37 11.25 2.82 -7.61
N PHE A 38 10.14 2.72 -8.33
CA PHE A 38 10.12 2.78 -9.79
C PHE A 38 10.73 4.09 -10.32
N ARG A 39 10.38 5.24 -9.71
CA ARG A 39 10.94 6.56 -10.08
C ARG A 39 12.45 6.62 -9.83
N LEU A 40 12.91 6.21 -8.65
CA LEU A 40 14.34 6.19 -8.31
C LEU A 40 15.16 5.38 -9.33
N ILE A 41 14.68 4.19 -9.69
CA ILE A 41 15.33 3.33 -10.69
C ILE A 41 15.28 3.97 -12.08
N ARG A 42 14.12 4.50 -12.48
CA ARG A 42 13.92 5.15 -13.78
C ARG A 42 14.79 6.40 -13.97
N PHE A 43 15.06 7.15 -12.90
CA PHE A 43 15.92 8.33 -12.92
C PHE A 43 17.41 7.99 -12.71
N GLY A 44 17.76 6.72 -12.53
CA GLY A 44 19.15 6.29 -12.35
C GLY A 44 19.73 6.59 -10.96
N GLU A 45 18.87 6.85 -9.97
CA GLU A 45 19.29 7.11 -8.58
C GLU A 45 19.57 5.81 -7.80
N ALA A 46 19.07 4.67 -8.27
CA ALA A 46 19.34 3.36 -7.71
C ALA A 46 19.23 2.24 -8.76
N ASP A 47 20.04 1.19 -8.65
CA ASP A 47 19.92 -0.02 -9.46
C ASP A 47 18.91 -1.03 -8.89
N ALA A 48 18.72 -1.02 -7.56
CA ALA A 48 17.86 -1.92 -6.82
C ALA A 48 17.26 -1.23 -5.60
N VAL A 49 15.98 -1.48 -5.32
CA VAL A 49 15.25 -0.87 -4.19
C VAL A 49 14.32 -1.89 -3.53
N PHE A 50 14.35 -1.96 -2.20
CA PHE A 50 13.31 -2.62 -1.41
C PHE A 50 12.09 -1.71 -1.33
N ALA A 51 10.94 -2.16 -1.81
CA ALA A 51 9.73 -1.35 -1.87
C ALA A 51 8.51 -2.12 -1.37
N GLY A 52 7.67 -1.48 -0.57
CA GLY A 52 6.47 -2.11 -0.05
C GLY A 52 5.93 -1.42 1.19
N GLY A 53 5.18 -2.17 2.00
CA GLY A 53 4.57 -1.66 3.22
C GLY A 53 4.46 -2.73 4.30
N ALA A 54 4.34 -2.28 5.55
CA ALA A 54 4.08 -3.10 6.71
C ALA A 54 3.10 -2.36 7.62
N GLU A 55 2.19 -3.10 8.24
CA GLU A 55 1.23 -2.56 9.20
C GLU A 55 1.01 -3.58 10.32
N ALA A 56 0.90 -3.08 11.56
CA ALA A 56 0.69 -3.87 12.77
C ALA A 56 -0.34 -3.16 13.65
N ALA A 57 -1.50 -2.90 13.06
CA ALA A 57 -2.52 -2.04 13.62
C ALA A 57 -3.58 -2.79 14.44
N ILE A 58 -3.48 -4.11 14.65
CA ILE A 58 -4.45 -4.87 15.46
C ILE A 58 -4.22 -4.59 16.94
N THR A 59 -4.72 -3.43 17.39
CA THR A 59 -4.69 -2.98 18.79
C THR A 59 -6.10 -2.55 19.20
N GLU A 60 -6.40 -2.59 20.50
CA GLU A 60 -7.70 -2.12 21.02
C GLU A 60 -8.00 -0.68 20.61
N LEU A 61 -6.99 0.19 20.63
CA LEU A 61 -7.12 1.59 20.25
C LEU A 61 -7.48 1.73 18.76
N SER A 62 -6.81 0.99 17.88
CA SER A 62 -7.12 1.01 16.45
C SER A 62 -8.50 0.46 16.17
N LEU A 63 -8.85 -0.69 16.75
CA LEU A 63 -10.17 -1.32 16.62
C LEU A 63 -11.29 -0.37 17.07
N ALA A 64 -11.13 0.28 18.23
CA ALA A 64 -12.08 1.26 18.72
C ALA A 64 -12.18 2.50 17.80
N SER A 65 -11.04 2.99 17.30
CA SER A 65 -11.00 4.16 16.42
C SER A 65 -11.73 3.91 15.09
N PHE A 66 -11.42 2.80 14.41
CA PHE A 66 -12.07 2.44 13.15
C PHE A 66 -13.52 1.98 13.34
N GLY A 67 -13.83 1.36 14.49
CA GLY A 67 -15.20 1.03 14.88
C GLY A 67 -16.07 2.28 15.07
N ASN A 68 -15.55 3.30 15.77
CA ASN A 68 -16.24 4.59 15.94
C ASN A 68 -16.38 5.35 14.62
N ALA A 69 -15.47 5.16 13.67
CA ALA A 69 -15.59 5.67 12.31
C ALA A 69 -16.57 4.86 11.43
N THR A 70 -17.23 3.84 11.98
CA THR A 70 -18.15 2.93 11.27
C THR A 70 -17.54 2.24 10.05
N ALA A 71 -16.22 2.04 10.08
CA ALA A 71 -15.47 1.50 8.95
C ALA A 71 -15.31 -0.03 8.98
N LEU A 72 -15.49 -0.64 10.15
CA LEU A 72 -15.30 -2.07 10.38
C LEU A 72 -16.61 -2.85 10.24
N SER A 73 -16.52 -4.07 9.70
CA SER A 73 -17.62 -5.04 9.80
C SER A 73 -17.91 -5.37 11.26
N THR A 74 -19.19 -5.56 11.59
CA THR A 74 -19.66 -5.91 12.94
C THR A 74 -20.18 -7.35 13.03
N ARG A 75 -19.95 -8.14 11.98
CA ARG A 75 -20.38 -9.55 11.86
C ARG A 75 -19.50 -10.50 12.67
N ASN A 76 -19.59 -10.39 13.98
CA ASN A 76 -18.82 -11.20 14.92
C ASN A 76 -19.33 -12.65 15.05
N ASP A 77 -20.57 -12.90 14.66
CA ASP A 77 -21.23 -14.21 14.66
C ASP A 77 -20.71 -15.15 13.56
N ASN A 78 -20.21 -14.60 12.45
CA ASN A 78 -19.73 -15.34 11.28
C ASN A 78 -18.48 -14.64 10.66
N PRO A 79 -17.33 -14.65 11.36
CA PRO A 79 -16.15 -13.84 11.01
C PRO A 79 -15.50 -14.24 9.68
N ASP A 80 -15.54 -15.53 9.33
CA ASP A 80 -15.06 -16.08 8.05
C ASP A 80 -15.81 -15.50 6.84
N LYS A 81 -17.03 -15.00 7.04
CA LYS A 81 -17.86 -14.37 6.02
C LYS A 81 -17.85 -12.85 6.08
N ALA A 82 -17.20 -12.21 7.06
CA ALA A 82 -17.31 -10.77 7.29
C ALA A 82 -16.72 -9.95 6.13
N SER A 83 -15.54 -10.31 5.64
CA SER A 83 -14.92 -9.65 4.48
C SER A 83 -15.58 -10.12 3.18
N ARG A 84 -16.43 -9.28 2.59
CA ARG A 84 -17.22 -9.59 1.39
C ARG A 84 -17.30 -8.41 0.41
N PRO A 85 -16.19 -8.03 -0.23
CA PRO A 85 -16.19 -6.91 -1.15
C PRO A 85 -17.25 -7.10 -2.25
N PHE A 86 -17.92 -6.01 -2.62
CA PHE A 86 -18.99 -5.95 -3.64
C PHE A 86 -20.31 -6.67 -3.31
N ASP A 87 -20.41 -7.39 -2.19
CA ASP A 87 -21.67 -7.99 -1.74
C ASP A 87 -22.69 -6.92 -1.31
N VAL A 88 -23.98 -7.20 -1.51
CA VAL A 88 -25.09 -6.29 -1.13
C VAL A 88 -25.19 -6.10 0.38
N ASN A 89 -24.80 -7.12 1.15
CA ASN A 89 -24.83 -7.15 2.61
C ASN A 89 -23.44 -6.90 3.23
N ARG A 90 -22.52 -6.24 2.51
CA ARG A 90 -21.25 -5.79 3.08
C ARG A 90 -21.48 -4.63 4.06
N ASP A 91 -20.78 -4.64 5.18
CA ASP A 91 -21.01 -3.70 6.29
C ASP A 91 -19.74 -3.02 6.81
N GLY A 92 -18.60 -3.18 6.12
CA GLY A 92 -17.31 -2.62 6.50
C GLY A 92 -16.16 -3.53 6.08
N PHE A 93 -14.92 -3.10 6.30
CA PHE A 93 -13.76 -3.97 6.09
C PHE A 93 -13.44 -4.78 7.35
N VAL A 94 -12.66 -5.85 7.18
CA VAL A 94 -12.07 -6.60 8.30
C VAL A 94 -10.63 -6.14 8.45
N MET A 95 -10.29 -5.57 9.60
CA MET A 95 -8.94 -5.08 9.85
C MET A 95 -7.95 -6.25 9.89
N SER A 96 -6.79 -6.08 9.27
CA SER A 96 -5.71 -7.06 9.24
C SER A 96 -4.35 -6.38 9.41
N GLU A 97 -3.32 -7.17 9.68
CA GLU A 97 -1.94 -6.75 9.76
C GLU A 97 -1.03 -7.64 8.92
N GLY A 98 0.18 -7.18 8.63
CA GLY A 98 1.15 -7.91 7.83
C GLY A 98 2.15 -7.00 7.13
N ALA A 99 2.97 -7.59 6.28
CA ALA A 99 3.92 -6.87 5.44
C ALA A 99 4.03 -7.51 4.06
N GLY A 100 4.31 -6.68 3.06
CA GLY A 100 4.61 -7.09 1.69
C GLY A 100 5.72 -6.22 1.13
N ILE A 101 6.84 -6.84 0.76
CA ILE A 101 8.03 -6.19 0.20
C ILE A 101 8.40 -6.84 -1.13
N LEU A 102 8.72 -6.00 -2.11
CA LEU A 102 9.28 -6.36 -3.40
C LEU A 102 10.71 -5.84 -3.49
N ILE A 103 11.54 -6.53 -4.27
CA ILE A 103 12.85 -6.02 -4.72
C ILE A 103 12.65 -5.59 -6.16
N LEU A 104 12.66 -4.28 -6.41
CA LEU A 104 12.63 -3.73 -7.76
C LEU A 104 14.08 -3.52 -8.21
N GLU A 105 14.37 -3.82 -9.47
CA GLU A 105 15.69 -3.62 -10.05
C GLU A 105 15.58 -3.00 -11.45
N SER A 106 16.62 -2.28 -11.87
CA SER A 106 16.77 -1.90 -13.26
C SER A 106 16.90 -3.17 -14.13
N LEU A 107 16.26 -3.17 -15.30
CA LEU A 107 16.27 -4.34 -16.19
C LEU A 107 17.71 -4.73 -16.60
N SER A 108 18.55 -3.74 -16.86
CA SER A 108 19.96 -3.96 -17.20
C SER A 108 20.74 -4.60 -16.04
N HIS A 109 20.52 -4.14 -14.80
CA HIS A 109 21.12 -4.75 -13.62
C HIS A 109 20.64 -6.20 -13.42
N ALA A 110 19.33 -6.43 -13.50
CA ALA A 110 18.73 -7.75 -13.34
C ALA A 110 19.25 -8.76 -14.38
N LEU A 111 19.33 -8.36 -15.65
CA LEU A 111 19.83 -9.21 -16.74
C LEU A 111 21.33 -9.53 -16.57
N ARG A 112 22.16 -8.56 -16.16
CA ARG A 112 23.61 -8.79 -15.95
C ARG A 112 23.91 -9.90 -14.95
N ARG A 113 23.05 -10.08 -13.94
CA ARG A 113 23.20 -11.09 -12.89
C ARG A 113 22.30 -12.32 -13.08
N ASP A 114 21.65 -12.45 -14.23
CA ASP A 114 20.69 -13.51 -14.55
C ASP A 114 19.59 -13.68 -13.49
N ALA A 115 18.99 -12.56 -13.07
CA ALA A 115 17.93 -12.57 -12.08
C ALA A 115 16.63 -13.17 -12.66
N LYS A 116 15.90 -13.92 -11.83
CA LYS A 116 14.52 -14.31 -12.18
C LYS A 116 13.60 -13.09 -12.17
N ILE A 117 13.07 -12.75 -13.34
CA ILE A 117 12.12 -11.64 -13.51
C ILE A 117 10.69 -12.19 -13.43
N TYR A 118 9.89 -11.67 -12.51
CA TYR A 118 8.49 -12.06 -12.33
C TYR A 118 7.53 -11.22 -13.17
N ALA A 119 7.78 -9.90 -13.22
CA ALA A 119 6.97 -8.93 -13.92
C ALA A 119 7.78 -7.64 -14.11
N GLU A 120 7.26 -6.73 -14.92
CA GLU A 120 7.81 -5.39 -15.13
C GLU A 120 6.81 -4.34 -14.65
N VAL A 121 7.31 -3.34 -13.90
CA VAL A 121 6.51 -2.15 -13.54
C VAL A 121 6.59 -1.16 -14.70
N ILE A 122 5.54 -1.09 -15.51
CA ILE A 122 5.49 -0.23 -16.70
C ILE A 122 4.97 1.19 -16.44
N GLY A 123 4.37 1.44 -15.26
CA GLY A 123 3.84 2.75 -14.92
C GLY A 123 3.31 2.84 -13.49
N TYR A 124 3.22 4.06 -12.99
CA TYR A 124 2.66 4.42 -11.69
C TYR A 124 1.91 5.75 -11.81
N GLY A 125 0.72 5.83 -11.23
CA GLY A 125 -0.11 7.03 -11.19
C GLY A 125 -0.71 7.23 -9.81
N ALA A 126 -0.90 8.49 -9.43
CA ALA A 126 -1.53 8.89 -8.17
C ALA A 126 -2.35 10.16 -8.39
N SER A 127 -3.48 10.26 -7.70
CA SER A 127 -4.37 11.42 -7.68
C SER A 127 -4.86 11.66 -6.25
N SER A 128 -5.48 12.83 -6.02
CA SER A 128 -6.18 13.14 -4.78
C SER A 128 -7.63 13.48 -5.12
N ASP A 129 -8.57 12.89 -4.40
CA ASP A 129 -10.00 13.17 -4.59
C ASP A 129 -10.36 14.62 -4.21
N ALA A 130 -9.57 15.25 -3.34
CA ALA A 130 -9.81 16.61 -2.83
C ALA A 130 -11.26 16.85 -2.35
N TYR A 131 -11.91 15.81 -1.83
CA TYR A 131 -13.36 15.79 -1.57
C TYR A 131 -13.70 15.68 -0.08
N HIS A 132 -13.40 14.54 0.54
CA HIS A 132 -13.68 14.27 1.94
C HIS A 132 -12.55 13.45 2.56
N MET A 133 -12.31 13.59 3.86
CA MET A 133 -11.18 12.95 4.53
C MET A 133 -11.23 11.43 4.52
N VAL A 134 -12.42 10.85 4.67
CA VAL A 134 -12.62 9.39 4.78
C VAL A 134 -13.73 8.84 3.88
N ALA A 135 -14.49 9.71 3.23
CA ALA A 135 -15.60 9.30 2.38
C ALA A 135 -15.13 9.32 0.93
N THR A 136 -15.55 8.32 0.16
CA THR A 136 -15.20 8.23 -1.25
C THR A 136 -15.94 9.28 -2.06
N HIS A 137 -15.26 9.93 -3.00
CA HIS A 137 -15.92 10.83 -3.95
C HIS A 137 -16.92 10.04 -4.81
N GLN A 138 -18.19 10.46 -4.79
CA GLN A 138 -19.19 9.88 -5.67
C GLN A 138 -18.99 10.46 -7.07
N LYS A 139 -18.72 9.61 -8.07
CA LYS A 139 -18.86 10.03 -9.46
C LYS A 139 -20.31 10.46 -9.69
N GLU A 140 -20.52 11.68 -10.17
CA GLU A 140 -21.81 12.06 -10.76
C GLU A 140 -22.21 10.96 -11.76
N LYS A 141 -23.44 10.45 -11.64
CA LYS A 141 -24.01 9.60 -12.68
C LYS A 141 -23.98 10.43 -13.96
N GLU A 142 -23.32 9.95 -15.01
CA GLU A 142 -23.49 10.52 -16.35
C GLU A 142 -25.00 10.75 -16.56
N PRO A 143 -25.43 11.94 -17.03
CA PRO A 143 -26.83 12.16 -17.33
C PRO A 143 -27.23 11.08 -18.31
N THR A 144 -28.15 10.22 -17.88
CA THR A 144 -28.78 9.24 -18.75
C THR A 144 -29.42 10.07 -19.86
N LEU A 145 -28.87 9.96 -21.07
CA LEU A 145 -29.49 10.51 -22.26
C LEU A 145 -30.91 9.95 -22.31
N GLN A 146 -31.89 10.79 -21.98
CA GLN A 146 -33.29 10.57 -22.33
C GLN A 146 -33.47 10.77 -23.82
#